data_AF-A0A527ZBK8-F1
#
_entry.id   AF-A0A527ZBK8-F1
#
_cell.length_a   1.000
_cell.length_b   1.000
_cell.length_c   1.000
_cell.angle_alpha   90.00
_cell.angle_beta   90.00
_cell.angle_gamma   90.00
#
_symmetry.space_group_name_H-M   'P 1'
#
loop_
_entity.id
_entity.type
_entity.pdbx_description
1 polymer ?
#
loop_
_entity_poly.entity_id
_entity_poly.type
_entity_poly.pdbx_seq_one_letter_code
_entity_poly.pdbx_strand_id
1 'polypeptide(L)'
;SSTGDRALDSRLPFDEPYRIPEHTAAEVARAKLRGSRIIAVGTSVVRALEAAANPDGSVRAGNGIATGRVARDTPLRVVDAILTGVHQPGESHFELLRAFADDALLVRASAALAAHRYRTH
;
A
#
# COMPACT_ATOMS: atom_id res chain seq x y z
N SER A 1 3.07 -9.47 -6.85
CA SER A 1 3.98 -10.61 -6.77
C SER A 1 3.21 -11.92 -6.84
N SER A 2 3.71 -12.87 -7.62
CA SER A 2 3.37 -14.29 -7.59
C SER A 2 4.67 -15.07 -7.74
N THR A 3 4.82 -16.16 -7.00
CA THR A 3 5.95 -17.08 -7.12
C THR A 3 5.66 -18.22 -8.10
N GLY A 4 4.44 -18.30 -8.64
CA GLY A 4 3.97 -19.41 -9.48
C GLY A 4 3.59 -20.68 -8.70
N ASP A 5 3.74 -20.67 -7.37
CA ASP A 5 3.36 -21.76 -6.47
C ASP A 5 2.19 -21.31 -5.60
N ARG A 6 1.06 -22.01 -5.71
CA ARG A 6 -0.19 -21.63 -5.03
C ARG A 6 -0.08 -21.66 -3.50
N ALA A 7 0.71 -22.57 -2.94
CA ALA A 7 0.90 -22.66 -1.49
C ALA A 7 1.74 -21.48 -0.98
N LEU A 8 2.77 -21.08 -1.72
CA LEU A 8 3.56 -19.89 -1.39
C LEU A 8 2.76 -18.59 -1.61
N ASP A 9 2.03 -18.49 -2.71
CA ASP A 9 1.22 -17.30 -3.03
C ASP A 9 0.08 -17.06 -2.03
N SER A 10 -0.45 -18.12 -1.41
CA SER A 10 -1.43 -18.01 -0.33
C SER A 10 -0.88 -17.28 0.90
N ARG A 11 0.45 -17.27 1.07
CA ARG A 11 1.16 -16.63 2.19
C ARG A 11 1.65 -15.22 1.87
N LEU A 12 1.45 -14.75 0.63
CA LEU A 12 1.83 -13.39 0.26
C LEU A 12 0.85 -12.35 0.87
N PRO A 13 1.28 -11.10 1.04
CA PRO A 13 2.68 -10.68 0.98
C PRO A 13 3.44 -11.15 2.23
N PHE A 14 4.74 -11.44 2.08
CA PHE A 14 5.58 -11.84 3.22
C PHE A 14 5.79 -10.69 4.21
N ASP A 15 6.24 -11.02 5.41
CA ASP A 15 6.63 -10.05 6.42
C ASP A 15 7.73 -9.12 5.88
N GLU A 16 7.48 -7.82 5.93
CA GLU A 16 8.42 -6.80 5.44
C GLU A 16 8.97 -5.99 6.63
N PRO A 17 10.27 -6.11 6.96
CA PRO A 17 10.89 -5.25 7.96
C PRO A 17 10.95 -3.82 7.44
N TYR A 18 10.65 -2.86 8.32
CA TYR A 18 10.70 -1.45 7.99
C TYR A 18 11.38 -0.65 9.11
N ARG A 19 11.81 0.57 8.76
CA ARG A 19 12.25 1.60 9.70
C ARG A 19 11.63 2.93 9.32
N ILE A 20 10.87 3.53 10.24
CA ILE A 20 10.30 4.87 10.09
C ILE A 20 11.07 5.82 11.01
N PRO A 21 11.89 6.73 10.47
CA PRO A 21 12.56 7.74 11.27
C PRO A 21 11.59 8.64 12.05
N GLU A 22 12.03 9.17 13.19
CA GLU A 22 11.25 10.08 14.03
C GLU A 22 10.81 11.33 13.25
N HIS A 23 11.69 11.87 12.41
CA HIS A 23 11.36 13.02 11.56
C HIS A 23 10.22 12.69 10.58
N THR A 24 10.17 11.47 10.03
CA THR A 24 9.12 11.05 9.10
C THR A 24 7.78 10.95 9.80
N ALA A 25 7.74 10.33 10.99
CA ALA A 25 6.52 10.27 11.81
C ALA A 25 6.03 11.68 12.19
N ALA A 26 6.94 12.58 12.53
CA ALA A 26 6.61 13.97 12.84
C ALA A 26 6.02 14.72 11.62
N GLU A 27 6.57 14.53 10.42
CA GLU A 27 6.03 15.14 9.20
C GLU A 27 4.66 14.59 8.82
N VAL A 28 4.42 13.29 9.03
CA VAL A 28 3.08 12.70 8.84
C VAL A 28 2.07 13.33 9.82
N ALA A 29 2.42 13.45 11.10
CA ALA A 29 1.56 14.10 12.09
C ALA A 29 1.26 15.56 11.73
N ARG A 30 2.29 16.31 11.32
CA ARG A 30 2.15 17.71 10.86
C ARG A 30 1.24 17.83 9.63
N ALA A 31 1.38 16.93 8.66
CA ALA A 31 0.53 16.91 7.48
C ALA A 31 -0.94 16.62 7.85
N LYS A 32 -1.20 15.64 8.74
CA LYS A 32 -2.55 15.34 9.23
C LYS A 32 -3.17 16.52 9.99
N LEU A 33 -2.41 17.18 10.86
CA LEU A 33 -2.89 18.38 11.57
C LEU A 33 -3.29 19.52 10.62
N ARG A 34 -2.65 19.62 9.46
CA ARG A 34 -3.00 20.60 8.41
C ARG A 34 -4.12 20.12 7.48
N GLY A 35 -4.69 18.93 7.69
CA GLY A 35 -5.64 18.31 6.75
C GLY A 35 -5.02 18.04 5.36
N SER A 36 -3.69 17.89 5.30
CA SER A 36 -2.98 17.57 4.06
C SER A 36 -3.04 16.07 3.77
N ARG A 37 -2.95 15.69 2.49
CA ARG A 37 -2.91 14.29 2.08
C ARG A 37 -1.53 13.67 2.29
N ILE A 38 -1.50 12.42 2.74
CA ILE A 38 -0.32 11.54 2.77
C ILE A 38 -0.35 10.65 1.53
N ILE A 39 0.65 10.81 0.66
CA ILE A 39 0.77 10.04 -0.57
C ILE A 39 1.95 9.07 -0.44
N ALA A 40 1.65 7.77 -0.41
CA ALA A 40 2.68 6.74 -0.34
C ALA A 40 3.22 6.44 -1.75
N VAL A 41 4.55 6.45 -1.89
CA VAL A 41 5.22 6.08 -3.14
C VAL A 41 5.74 4.65 -3.00
N GLY A 42 4.96 3.70 -3.51
CA GLY A 42 5.23 2.27 -3.45
C GLY A 42 4.35 1.51 -2.44
N THR A 43 4.05 0.25 -2.74
CA THR A 43 3.22 -0.64 -1.91
C THR A 43 3.87 -0.95 -0.56
N SER A 44 5.20 -1.12 -0.52
CA SER A 44 5.93 -1.32 0.75
C SER A 44 5.84 -0.11 1.68
N VAL A 45 5.78 1.12 1.14
CA VAL A 45 5.58 2.33 1.95
C VAL A 45 4.18 2.33 2.57
N VAL A 46 3.15 1.92 1.81
CA VAL A 46 1.79 1.74 2.36
C VAL A 46 1.83 0.75 3.52
N ARG A 47 2.41 -0.44 3.30
CA ARG A 47 2.48 -1.48 4.33
C ARG A 47 3.18 -1.01 5.59
N ALA A 48 4.32 -0.32 5.46
CA ALA A 48 5.07 0.20 6.60
C ALA A 48 4.27 1.24 7.39
N LEU A 49 3.67 2.23 6.71
CA LEU A 49 2.92 3.31 7.35
C LEU A 49 1.65 2.80 8.03
N GLU A 50 0.89 1.91 7.38
CA GLU A 50 -0.33 1.35 7.95
C GLU A 50 -0.04 0.37 9.09
N ALA A 51 1.02 -0.43 9.01
CA ALA A 51 1.45 -1.28 10.12
C ALA A 51 1.90 -0.47 11.34
N ALA A 52 2.54 0.68 11.12
CA ALA A 52 2.97 1.60 12.17
C ALA A 52 1.85 2.54 12.66
N ALA A 53 0.65 2.48 12.08
CA ALA A 53 -0.45 3.38 12.42
C ALA A 53 -1.01 3.08 13.82
N ASN A 54 -1.25 4.14 14.58
CA ASN A 54 -2.06 4.10 15.80
C ASN A 54 -3.56 4.27 15.45
N PRO A 55 -4.48 3.93 16.35
CA PRO A 55 -5.91 4.10 16.11
C PRO A 55 -6.34 5.52 15.74
N ASP A 56 -5.62 6.54 16.23
CA ASP A 56 -5.83 7.96 15.95
C ASP A 56 -5.22 8.45 14.61
N GLY A 57 -4.59 7.56 13.84
CA GLY A 57 -3.93 7.88 12.58
C GLY A 57 -2.52 8.46 12.72
N SER A 58 -1.97 8.58 13.93
CA SER A 58 -0.55 8.90 14.13
C SER A 58 0.34 7.70 13.77
N VAL A 59 1.60 7.95 13.44
CA VAL A 59 2.56 6.91 13.03
C VAL A 59 3.60 6.70 14.12
N ARG A 60 3.81 5.45 14.53
CA ARG A 60 4.90 5.09 15.45
C ARG A 60 6.23 5.10 14.71
N ALA A 61 7.21 5.85 15.22
CA ALA A 61 8.58 5.83 14.74
C ALA A 61 9.33 4.57 15.22
N GLY A 62 10.42 4.24 14.55
CA GLY A 62 11.32 3.14 14.89
C GLY A 62 11.28 1.98 13.90
N ASN A 63 11.82 0.86 14.35
CA ASN A 63 11.84 -0.39 13.59
C ASN A 63 10.55 -1.17 13.82
N GLY A 64 10.12 -1.90 12.80
CA GLY A 64 8.99 -2.81 12.91
C GLY A 64 8.97 -3.83 11.79
N ILE A 65 7.95 -4.68 11.82
CA ILE A 65 7.69 -5.65 10.78
C ILE A 65 6.24 -5.45 10.36
N ALA A 66 6.02 -5.18 9.07
CA ALA A 66 4.68 -5.09 8.52
C ALA A 66 4.14 -6.51 8.34
N THR A 67 3.43 -6.99 9.36
CA THR A 67 2.75 -8.28 9.32
C THR A 67 1.31 -8.09 8.82
N GLY A 68 0.86 -8.99 7.96
CA GLY A 68 -0.52 -8.96 7.44
C GLY A 68 -0.70 -8.33 6.06
N ARG A 69 -1.90 -8.57 5.51
CA ARG A 69 -2.30 -8.20 4.14
C ARG A 69 -3.18 -6.96 4.19
N VAL A 70 -2.77 -5.90 3.50
CA VAL A 70 -3.65 -4.79 3.13
C VAL A 70 -4.49 -5.26 1.93
N ALA A 71 -5.81 -5.22 2.08
CA ALA A 71 -6.78 -5.66 1.09
C ALA A 71 -8.02 -4.75 1.11
N ARG A 72 -9.04 -5.09 0.33
CA ARG A 72 -10.28 -4.29 0.16
C ARG A 72 -10.83 -3.71 1.46
N ASP A 73 -10.99 -4.54 2.48
CA ASP A 73 -11.68 -4.15 3.72
C ASP A 73 -10.71 -3.63 4.80
N THR A 74 -9.43 -3.44 4.46
CA THR A 74 -8.45 -2.88 5.38
C THR A 74 -8.69 -1.37 5.52
N PRO A 75 -9.02 -0.87 6.73
CA PRO A 75 -9.17 0.57 6.94
C PRO A 75 -7.80 1.24 6.89
N LEU A 76 -7.59 2.09 5.88
CA LEU A 76 -6.40 2.93 5.77
C LEU A 76 -6.50 4.09 6.77
N ARG A 77 -5.54 4.19 7.68
CA ARG A 77 -5.52 5.21 8.74
C ARG A 77 -4.57 6.34 8.41
N VAL A 78 -3.50 6.05 7.67
CA VAL A 78 -2.40 6.98 7.45
C VAL A 78 -2.40 7.49 6.02
N VAL A 79 -2.42 6.59 5.05
CA VAL A 79 -2.20 6.87 3.63
C VAL A 79 -3.51 7.19 2.92
N ASP A 80 -3.56 8.33 2.26
CA ASP A 80 -4.74 8.79 1.52
C ASP A 80 -4.69 8.42 0.03
N ALA A 81 -3.47 8.28 -0.53
CA ALA A 81 -3.27 7.91 -1.92
C ALA A 81 -1.96 7.14 -2.13
N ILE A 82 -1.91 6.35 -3.21
CA ILE A 82 -0.74 5.57 -3.59
C ILE A 82 -0.26 5.96 -4.99
N LEU A 83 1.06 6.07 -5.15
CA LEU A 83 1.76 6.07 -6.43
C LEU A 83 2.57 4.76 -6.52
N THR A 84 2.28 3.92 -7.50
CA THR A 84 2.93 2.61 -7.66
C THR A 84 2.98 2.19 -9.12
N GLY A 85 3.72 1.12 -9.41
CA GLY A 85 3.72 0.47 -10.72
C GLY A 85 2.37 -0.21 -11.03
N VAL A 86 2.26 -0.71 -12.25
CA VAL A 86 1.11 -1.52 -12.67
C VAL A 86 1.24 -2.92 -12.06
N HIS A 87 0.16 -3.51 -11.57
CA HIS A 87 0.11 -4.88 -11.00
C HIS A 87 -1.04 -5.65 -11.62
N GLN A 88 -0.92 -6.98 -11.78
CA GLN A 88 -1.98 -7.80 -12.38
C GLN A 88 -2.97 -8.36 -11.35
N PRO A 89 -4.24 -8.59 -11.74
CA PRO A 89 -5.18 -9.33 -10.91
C PRO A 89 -4.62 -10.68 -10.46
N GLY A 90 -4.82 -11.01 -9.19
CA GLY A 90 -4.28 -12.22 -8.56
C GLY A 90 -2.92 -12.01 -7.88
N GLU A 91 -2.25 -10.89 -8.11
CA GLU A 91 -1.05 -10.53 -7.36
C GLU A 91 -1.37 -9.88 -6.01
N SER A 92 -0.54 -10.15 -5.00
CA SER A 92 -0.66 -9.53 -3.67
C SER A 92 -0.68 -8.00 -3.68
N HIS A 93 0.09 -7.36 -4.57
CA HIS A 93 0.10 -5.91 -4.72
C HIS A 93 -1.18 -5.36 -5.33
N PHE A 94 -1.82 -6.11 -6.24
CA PHE A 94 -3.11 -5.74 -6.79
C PHE A 94 -4.21 -5.78 -5.73
N GLU A 95 -4.18 -6.78 -4.85
CA GLU A 95 -5.11 -6.85 -3.72
C GLU A 95 -4.98 -5.63 -2.77
N LEU A 96 -3.76 -5.11 -2.58
CA LEU A 96 -3.54 -3.87 -1.82
C LEU A 96 -4.21 -2.67 -2.48
N LEU A 97 -4.22 -2.58 -3.81
CA LEU A 97 -4.89 -1.48 -4.53
C LEU A 97 -6.40 -1.44 -4.26
N ARG A 98 -7.01 -2.58 -3.92
CA ARG A 98 -8.44 -2.66 -3.58
C ARG A 98 -8.79 -1.93 -2.28
N ALA A 99 -7.81 -1.64 -1.42
CA ALA A 99 -7.99 -0.76 -0.26
C ALA A 99 -8.19 0.71 -0.67
N PHE A 100 -7.78 1.09 -1.89
CA PHE A 100 -7.83 2.47 -2.40
C PHE A 100 -8.91 2.68 -3.47
N ALA A 101 -9.28 1.63 -4.19
CA ALA A 101 -10.14 1.72 -5.36
C ALA A 101 -11.06 0.51 -5.50
N ASP A 102 -12.26 0.72 -6.03
CA ASP A 102 -13.14 -0.37 -6.41
C ASP A 102 -12.61 -1.14 -7.65
N ASP A 103 -13.12 -2.36 -7.84
CA ASP A 103 -12.68 -3.21 -8.95
C ASP A 103 -13.02 -2.60 -10.31
N ALA A 104 -14.12 -1.84 -10.41
CA ALA A 104 -14.51 -1.21 -11.66
C ALA A 104 -13.46 -0.17 -12.10
N LEU A 105 -12.93 0.62 -11.18
CA LEU A 105 -11.87 1.59 -11.43
C LEU A 105 -10.57 0.89 -11.81
N LEU A 106 -10.18 -0.17 -11.09
CA LEU A 106 -8.95 -0.91 -11.37
C LEU A 106 -9.00 -1.60 -12.75
N VAL A 107 -10.15 -2.16 -13.13
CA VAL A 107 -10.37 -2.74 -14.47
C VAL A 107 -10.27 -1.68 -15.56
N ARG A 108 -10.93 -0.51 -15.38
CA ARG A 108 -10.82 0.60 -16.34
C ARG A 108 -9.38 1.10 -16.48
N ALA A 109 -8.65 1.22 -15.37
CA ALA A 109 -7.25 1.63 -15.38
C ALA A 109 -6.39 0.64 -16.16
N SER A 110 -6.54 -0.67 -15.93
CA SER A 110 -5.82 -1.72 -16.66
C SER A 110 -6.11 -1.66 -18.16
N ALA A 111 -7.38 -1.53 -18.56
CA ALA A 111 -7.76 -1.38 -19.96
C ALA A 111 -7.14 -0.14 -20.62
N ALA A 112 -7.12 0.99 -19.92
CA ALA A 112 -6.51 2.23 -20.42
C ALA A 112 -5.00 2.09 -20.60
N LEU A 113 -4.30 1.47 -19.65
CA LEU A 113 -2.86 1.22 -19.72
C LEU A 113 -2.50 0.34 -20.93
N ALA A 114 -3.28 -0.72 -21.17
CA ALA A 114 -3.11 -1.60 -22.32
C ALA A 114 -3.35 -0.86 -23.65
N ALA A 115 -4.44 -0.09 -23.75
CA ALA A 115 -4.78 0.68 -24.94
C ALA A 115 -3.69 1.70 -25.33
N HIS A 116 -3.03 2.30 -24.33
CA HIS A 116 -1.96 3.28 -24.53
C HIS A 116 -0.55 2.66 -24.50
N ARG A 117 -0.44 1.32 -24.47
CA ARG A 117 0.82 0.58 -24.52
C ARG A 117 1.81 1.00 -23.43
N TYR A 118 1.31 1.26 -22.23
CA TYR A 118 2.15 1.53 -21.07
C TYR A 118 3.07 0.34 -20.80
N ARG A 119 4.29 0.61 -20.35
CA ARG A 119 5.23 -0.44 -19.95
C ARG A 119 4.85 -0.96 -18.57
N THR A 120 4.64 -2.27 -18.51
CA THR A 120 4.55 -3.01 -17.25
C THR A 120 5.86 -3.76 -17.03
N HIS A 121 6.01 -4.35 -15.86
CA HIS A 121 7.05 -5.34 -15.61
C HIS A 121 6.76 -6.65 -16.37
#